data_AF-A0A6V7XS81-F1
#
_entry.id   AF-A0A6V7XS81-F1
#
_cell.length_a   1.000
_cell.length_b   1.000
_cell.length_c   1.000
_cell.angle_alpha   90.00
_cell.angle_beta   90.00
_cell.angle_gamma   90.00
#
_symmetry.space_group_name_H-M   'P 1'
#
loop_
_entity.id
_entity.type
_entity.pdbx_description
1 polymer ?
#
loop_
_entity_poly.entity_id
_entity_poly.type
_entity_poly.pdbx_seq_one_letter_code
_entity_poly.pdbx_strand_id
1 'polypeptide(L)'
;MEFKIYVELPFIFDQKNNAENSEAPIHQLRKTIHTRIKIIEFILFKIKFDISFVILDDIIPIKLNKLIQQNNFEIEKIIEKLEELQNLEINDNKTKEKHGEILTLASYNSNKIIKNIIDKSGNLNKFIFLTKTLKLWAKNHYIYNSQFGFLNGAAFNLLVLKIVLLYLDSSQIYLLKKFFETFSEWDWKFPVKLEELSQKSQSWNEESEINFRKNQYLSKYINYSNEERIRLEKHTNPIMVVLTLGYPEQNCSYNVNYSTRKIILKEFENGYLFL
;
A
#
# COMPACT_ATOMS: atom_id res chain seq x y z
N MET A 1 11.46 -30.27 4.82
CA MET A 1 11.57 -29.56 3.53
C MET A 1 12.29 -28.25 3.78
N GLU A 2 13.54 -28.14 3.36
CA GLU A 2 14.26 -26.85 3.35
C GLU A 2 13.75 -26.04 2.15
N PHE A 3 12.97 -24.99 2.40
CA PHE A 3 12.63 -24.03 1.37
C PHE A 3 13.80 -23.06 1.21
N LYS A 4 14.62 -23.27 0.17
CA LYS A 4 15.57 -22.25 -0.30
C LYS A 4 14.80 -21.16 -1.03
N ILE A 5 14.61 -20.01 -0.39
CA ILE A 5 14.08 -18.83 -1.05
C ILE A 5 15.21 -18.26 -1.92
N TYR A 6 15.15 -18.51 -3.22
CA TYR A 6 16.01 -17.83 -4.20
C TYR A 6 15.41 -16.47 -4.48
N VAL A 7 15.97 -15.42 -3.86
CA VAL A 7 15.73 -14.05 -4.29
C VAL A 7 16.66 -13.81 -5.48
N GLU A 8 16.15 -13.95 -6.71
CA GLU A 8 16.85 -13.42 -7.88
C GLU A 8 16.84 -11.90 -7.76
N LEU A 9 17.94 -11.34 -7.25
CA LEU A 9 18.22 -9.92 -7.37
C LEU A 9 18.67 -9.69 -8.83
N PRO A 10 17.88 -9.02 -9.67
CA PRO A 10 18.34 -8.69 -11.01
C PRO A 10 19.48 -7.68 -10.83
N PHE A 11 20.65 -8.04 -11.35
CA PHE A 11 21.95 -7.37 -11.20
C PHE A 11 22.67 -7.66 -9.86
N ILE A 12 23.98 -7.97 -9.96
CA ILE A 12 24.98 -8.19 -8.87
C ILE A 12 25.33 -9.65 -8.53
N PHE A 13 25.29 -10.58 -9.49
CA PHE A 13 26.13 -11.80 -9.40
C PHE A 13 26.87 -12.04 -10.71
N ASP A 14 27.76 -11.11 -11.04
CA ASP A 14 28.75 -11.35 -12.08
C ASP A 14 30.12 -10.85 -11.60
N GLN A 15 30.64 -11.49 -10.55
CA GLN A 15 32.07 -11.49 -10.26
C GLN A 15 32.48 -12.88 -9.76
N LYS A 16 32.96 -13.69 -10.71
CA LYS A 16 34.00 -14.68 -10.42
C LYS A 16 35.24 -13.93 -9.94
N ASN A 17 35.91 -14.49 -8.93
CA ASN A 17 37.27 -14.17 -8.45
C ASN A 17 37.40 -13.01 -7.46
N ASN A 18 37.39 -13.32 -6.16
CA ASN A 18 38.61 -13.60 -5.40
C ASN A 18 38.25 -13.88 -3.94
N ALA A 19 38.72 -15.03 -3.45
CA ALA A 19 38.64 -15.41 -2.05
C ALA A 19 39.61 -14.57 -1.21
N GLU A 20 39.39 -14.63 0.11
CA GLU A 20 40.18 -14.07 1.21
C GLU A 20 39.71 -12.68 1.69
N ASN A 21 39.00 -12.69 2.84
CA ASN A 21 38.56 -11.55 3.67
C ASN A 21 37.32 -10.73 3.25
N SER A 22 36.20 -11.38 2.89
CA SER A 22 34.90 -10.69 2.93
C SER A 22 34.08 -11.17 4.13
N GLU A 23 33.78 -10.25 5.04
CA GLU A 23 32.71 -10.42 6.03
C GLU A 23 31.46 -10.96 5.32
N ALA A 24 30.70 -11.86 5.98
CA ALA A 24 29.50 -12.44 5.39
C ALA A 24 28.63 -11.31 4.77
N PRO A 25 28.27 -11.37 3.48
CA PRO A 25 27.72 -10.22 2.75
C PRO A 25 26.38 -9.73 3.31
N ILE A 26 25.74 -10.56 4.13
CA ILE A 26 24.48 -10.29 4.80
C ILE A 26 24.74 -10.01 6.28
N HIS A 27 24.32 -8.84 6.75
CA HIS A 27 24.37 -8.45 8.15
C HIS A 27 22.96 -8.15 8.69
N GLN A 28 22.80 -8.24 10.01
CA GLN A 28 21.58 -7.85 10.73
C GLN A 28 20.29 -8.54 10.25
N LEU A 29 20.36 -9.84 9.92
CA LEU A 29 19.19 -10.64 9.58
C LEU A 29 18.22 -10.69 10.78
N ARG A 30 17.04 -10.12 10.63
CA ARG A 30 15.97 -10.10 11.64
C ARG A 30 14.70 -10.69 11.04
N LYS A 31 14.08 -11.62 11.78
CA LYS A 31 12.78 -12.17 11.44
C LYS A 31 11.74 -11.51 12.33
N THR A 32 10.90 -10.68 11.73
CA THR A 32 9.85 -9.98 12.45
C THR A 32 8.54 -10.73 12.21
N ILE A 33 8.22 -11.63 13.14
CA ILE A 33 7.12 -12.61 13.00
C ILE A 33 5.84 -12.11 13.70
N HIS A 34 5.96 -11.24 14.70
CA HIS A 34 4.84 -10.73 15.49
C HIS A 34 4.18 -9.47 14.92
N THR A 35 4.66 -8.97 13.78
CA THR A 35 4.07 -7.83 13.07
C THR A 35 2.85 -8.24 12.25
N ARG A 36 2.04 -7.25 11.85
CA ARG A 36 0.86 -7.47 10.99
C ARG A 36 1.20 -8.21 9.69
N ILE A 37 2.40 -7.98 9.15
CA ILE A 37 2.96 -8.69 8.00
C ILE A 37 4.26 -9.33 8.47
N LYS A 38 4.47 -10.61 8.13
CA LYS A 38 5.74 -11.30 8.40
C LYS A 38 6.81 -10.74 7.46
N ILE A 39 7.88 -10.19 8.03
CA ILE A 39 8.96 -9.56 7.27
C ILE A 39 10.29 -10.16 7.70
N ILE A 40 11.14 -10.44 6.71
CA ILE A 40 12.56 -10.74 6.89
C ILE A 40 13.31 -9.46 6.51
N GLU A 41 14.01 -8.88 7.48
CA GLU A 41 14.83 -7.69 7.29
C GLU A 41 16.31 -8.09 7.29
N PHE A 42 17.10 -7.56 6.38
CA PHE A 42 18.55 -7.75 6.37
C PHE A 42 19.26 -6.60 5.65
N ILE A 43 20.57 -6.47 5.88
CA ILE A 43 21.42 -5.53 5.17
C ILE A 43 22.36 -6.32 4.27
N LEU A 44 22.36 -6.00 2.98
CA LEU A 44 23.27 -6.56 1.98
C LEU A 44 23.95 -5.39 1.26
N PHE A 45 25.29 -5.37 1.24
CA PHE A 45 26.08 -4.27 0.66
C PHE A 45 25.67 -2.85 1.14
N LYS A 46 25.39 -2.69 2.45
CA LYS A 46 24.90 -1.44 3.08
C LYS A 46 23.50 -0.99 2.62
N ILE A 47 22.78 -1.81 1.86
CA ILE A 47 21.39 -1.57 1.47
C ILE A 47 20.50 -2.40 2.40
N LYS A 48 19.48 -1.76 3.00
CA LYS A 48 18.46 -2.45 3.80
C LYS A 48 17.41 -3.07 2.90
N PHE A 49 17.11 -4.34 3.12
CA PHE A 49 16.09 -5.10 2.43
C PHE A 49 15.04 -5.56 3.43
N ASP A 50 13.77 -5.39 3.05
CA ASP A 50 12.62 -5.88 3.78
C ASP A 50 11.84 -6.80 2.83
N ILE A 51 11.72 -8.09 3.17
CA ILE A 51 11.06 -9.10 2.35
C ILE A 51 9.84 -9.66 3.08
N SER A 52 8.68 -9.50 2.46
CA SER A 52 7.45 -10.25 2.77
C SER A 52 7.21 -11.29 1.68
N PHE A 53 6.70 -12.46 2.04
CA PHE A 53 6.40 -13.53 1.09
C PHE A 53 5.10 -14.24 1.46
N VAL A 54 4.43 -14.78 0.44
CA VAL A 54 3.27 -15.66 0.57
C VAL A 54 3.51 -16.85 -0.34
N ILE A 55 3.23 -18.05 0.15
CA ILE A 55 3.38 -19.27 -0.64
C ILE A 55 2.06 -19.47 -1.40
N LEU A 56 2.17 -19.56 -2.72
CA LEU A 56 1.06 -19.87 -3.61
C LEU A 56 1.20 -21.34 -4.03
N ASP A 57 0.16 -22.13 -3.77
CA ASP A 57 0.12 -23.53 -4.18
C ASP A 57 0.08 -23.59 -5.73
N ASP A 58 0.96 -24.40 -6.33
CA ASP A 58 1.06 -24.69 -7.77
C ASP A 58 1.18 -23.49 -8.74
N ILE A 59 2.18 -22.63 -8.58
CA ILE A 59 2.75 -21.93 -9.76
C ILE A 59 3.73 -22.87 -10.43
N ILE A 60 3.23 -23.82 -11.22
CA ILE A 60 4.07 -24.45 -12.25
C ILE A 60 4.48 -23.30 -13.17
N PRO A 61 5.78 -22.98 -13.35
CA PRO A 61 6.20 -22.03 -14.35
C PRO A 61 5.85 -22.68 -15.70
N ILE A 62 4.70 -22.32 -16.27
CA ILE A 62 4.33 -22.79 -17.60
C ILE A 62 5.36 -22.15 -18.54
N LYS A 63 6.36 -22.94 -18.93
CA LYS A 63 7.21 -22.65 -20.10
C LYS A 63 6.29 -22.58 -21.31
N LEU A 64 5.81 -21.39 -21.69
CA LEU A 64 5.61 -21.04 -23.10
C LEU A 64 5.25 -19.56 -23.32
N ASN A 65 6.07 -18.93 -24.14
CA ASN A 65 5.84 -17.78 -25.03
C ASN A 65 4.41 -17.19 -25.06
N LYS A 66 4.15 -16.19 -24.20
CA LYS A 66 3.37 -14.96 -24.45
C LYS A 66 3.22 -14.19 -23.14
N LEU A 67 4.06 -13.17 -22.91
CA LEU A 67 4.12 -12.34 -21.69
C LEU A 67 2.76 -11.77 -21.23
N ILE A 68 1.79 -11.62 -22.13
CA ILE A 68 0.47 -11.06 -21.83
C ILE A 68 -0.47 -12.09 -21.17
N GLN A 69 -0.37 -13.37 -21.53
CA GLN A 69 -1.20 -14.43 -20.93
C GLN A 69 -0.74 -14.81 -19.51
N GLN A 70 0.56 -14.69 -19.23
CA GLN A 70 1.14 -14.95 -17.90
C GLN A 70 0.62 -13.96 -16.84
N ASN A 71 0.49 -12.67 -17.19
CA ASN A 71 0.06 -11.66 -16.23
C ASN A 71 -1.37 -11.83 -15.73
N ASN A 72 -2.30 -12.28 -16.60
CA ASN A 72 -3.70 -12.50 -16.22
C ASN A 72 -3.85 -13.75 -15.35
N PHE A 73 -3.15 -14.84 -15.69
CA PHE A 73 -3.21 -16.09 -14.93
C PHE A 73 -2.68 -15.94 -13.50
N GLU A 74 -1.58 -15.21 -13.31
CA GLU A 74 -1.06 -14.90 -11.98
C GLU A 74 -2.05 -14.07 -11.15
N ILE A 75 -2.70 -13.07 -11.76
CA ILE A 75 -3.69 -12.23 -11.07
C ILE A 75 -4.91 -13.05 -10.66
N GLU A 76 -5.41 -13.91 -11.55
CA GLU A 76 -6.53 -14.81 -11.25
C GLU A 76 -6.22 -15.73 -10.06
N LYS A 77 -5.03 -16.33 -10.03
CA LYS A 77 -4.58 -17.16 -8.89
C LYS A 77 -4.40 -16.37 -7.60
N ILE A 78 -3.89 -15.14 -7.68
CA ILE A 78 -3.79 -14.26 -6.52
C ILE A 78 -5.19 -13.97 -5.97
N ILE A 79 -6.17 -13.68 -6.83
CA ILE A 79 -7.56 -13.45 -6.43
C ILE A 79 -8.16 -14.72 -5.83
N GLU A 80 -7.98 -15.88 -6.45
CA GLU A 80 -8.44 -17.17 -5.92
C GLU A 80 -7.86 -17.44 -4.53
N LYS A 81 -6.55 -17.23 -4.34
CA LYS A 81 -5.92 -17.39 -3.02
C LYS A 81 -6.45 -16.40 -1.99
N LEU A 82 -6.71 -15.15 -2.42
CA LEU A 82 -7.30 -14.14 -1.55
C LEU A 82 -8.73 -14.50 -1.12
N GLU A 83 -9.55 -15.02 -2.03
CA GLU A 83 -10.90 -15.52 -1.76
C GLU A 83 -10.84 -16.74 -0.81
N GLU A 84 -9.93 -17.69 -1.04
CA GLU A 84 -9.68 -18.84 -0.15
C GLU A 84 -9.31 -18.36 1.26
N LEU A 85 -8.34 -17.46 1.38
CA LEU A 85 -7.85 -16.96 2.68
C LEU A 85 -8.93 -16.20 3.47
N GLN A 86 -9.87 -15.55 2.80
CA GLN A 86 -11.00 -14.87 3.45
C GLN A 86 -12.08 -15.85 3.95
N ASN A 87 -12.27 -16.97 3.27
CA ASN A 87 -13.33 -17.94 3.59
C ASN A 87 -12.95 -18.96 4.68
N LEU A 88 -11.67 -19.06 5.05
CA LEU A 88 -11.22 -20.02 6.07
C LEU A 88 -11.59 -19.59 7.50
N GLU A 89 -12.27 -20.46 8.25
CA GLU A 89 -12.70 -20.24 9.66
C GLU A 89 -11.58 -19.70 10.58
N ILE A 90 -12.00 -18.81 11.50
CA ILE A 90 -11.15 -17.99 12.37
C ILE A 90 -10.71 -18.79 13.61
N ASN A 91 -9.43 -19.17 13.68
CA ASN A 91 -8.77 -19.61 14.92
C ASN A 91 -7.67 -18.58 15.27
N ASP A 92 -7.67 -18.04 16.49
CA ASP A 92 -6.95 -16.80 16.89
C ASP A 92 -5.52 -16.62 16.37
N ASN A 93 -4.67 -17.65 16.43
CA ASN A 93 -3.29 -17.56 15.94
C ASN A 93 -3.18 -17.63 14.41
N LYS A 94 -3.99 -18.49 13.77
CA LYS A 94 -4.04 -18.58 12.30
C LYS A 94 -4.63 -17.32 11.68
N THR A 95 -5.54 -16.63 12.38
CA THR A 95 -6.20 -15.41 11.88
C THR A 95 -5.22 -14.26 11.62
N LYS A 96 -4.26 -14.02 12.52
CA LYS A 96 -3.25 -12.97 12.33
C LYS A 96 -2.33 -13.28 11.15
N GLU A 97 -1.93 -14.54 11.01
CA GLU A 97 -1.08 -14.98 9.91
C GLU A 97 -1.80 -14.84 8.56
N LYS A 98 -3.05 -15.33 8.47
CA LYS A 98 -3.92 -15.18 7.30
C LYS A 98 -4.09 -13.71 6.92
N HIS A 99 -4.35 -12.83 7.89
CA HIS A 99 -4.51 -11.41 7.61
C HIS A 99 -3.23 -10.80 7.01
N GLY A 100 -2.05 -11.15 7.54
CA GLY A 100 -0.77 -10.70 6.99
C GLY A 100 -0.52 -11.17 5.55
N GLU A 101 -0.91 -12.40 5.22
CA GLU A 101 -0.83 -12.94 3.86
C GLU A 101 -1.76 -12.19 2.89
N ILE A 102 -3.01 -11.93 3.30
CA ILE A 102 -3.97 -11.13 2.53
C ILE A 102 -3.40 -9.72 2.26
N LEU A 103 -2.88 -9.05 3.29
CA LEU A 103 -2.27 -7.71 3.12
C LEU A 103 -1.10 -7.73 2.14
N THR A 104 -0.26 -8.77 2.21
CA THR A 104 0.93 -8.92 1.34
C THR A 104 0.52 -9.13 -0.11
N LEU A 105 -0.41 -10.05 -0.38
CA LEU A 105 -0.92 -10.31 -1.72
C LEU A 105 -1.68 -9.11 -2.30
N ALA A 106 -2.53 -8.45 -1.51
CA ALA A 106 -3.23 -7.23 -1.93
C ALA A 106 -2.25 -6.12 -2.32
N SER A 107 -1.21 -5.91 -1.50
CA SER A 107 -0.17 -4.90 -1.77
C SER A 107 0.63 -5.22 -3.04
N TYR A 108 0.98 -6.49 -3.24
CA TYR A 108 1.66 -6.93 -4.47
C TYR A 108 0.79 -6.68 -5.71
N ASN A 109 -0.48 -7.10 -5.65
CA ASN A 109 -1.42 -6.93 -6.75
C ASN A 109 -1.61 -5.45 -7.11
N SER A 110 -1.83 -4.61 -6.10
CA SER A 110 -2.00 -3.16 -6.28
C SER A 110 -0.78 -2.52 -6.95
N ASN A 111 0.44 -2.84 -6.49
CA ASN A 111 1.67 -2.32 -7.09
C ASN A 111 1.87 -2.80 -8.53
N LYS A 112 1.52 -4.06 -8.83
CA LYS A 112 1.59 -4.63 -10.19
C LYS A 112 0.64 -3.88 -11.13
N ILE A 113 -0.59 -3.63 -10.68
CA ILE A 113 -1.60 -2.88 -11.43
C ILE A 113 -1.15 -1.43 -11.68
N ILE A 114 -0.70 -0.73 -10.64
CA ILE A 114 -0.16 0.64 -10.74
C ILE A 114 0.95 0.70 -11.79
N LYS A 115 1.92 -0.22 -11.71
CA LYS A 115 3.02 -0.31 -12.67
C LYS A 115 2.51 -0.53 -14.10
N ASN A 116 1.60 -1.48 -14.30
CA ASN A 116 1.03 -1.77 -15.62
C ASN A 116 0.29 -0.55 -16.21
N ILE A 117 -0.46 0.19 -15.40
CA ILE A 117 -1.18 1.40 -15.84
C ILE A 117 -0.17 2.48 -16.27
N ILE A 118 0.84 2.74 -15.44
CA ILE A 118 1.84 3.76 -15.72
C ILE A 118 2.64 3.42 -16.97
N ASP A 119 3.08 2.17 -17.10
CA ASP A 119 3.85 1.69 -18.25
C ASP A 119 3.02 1.80 -19.54
N LYS A 120 1.74 1.40 -19.50
CA LYS A 120 0.81 1.53 -20.65
C LYS A 120 0.51 2.99 -21.02
N SER A 121 0.40 3.87 -20.03
CA SER A 121 0.11 5.29 -20.27
C SER A 121 1.32 6.09 -20.78
N GLY A 122 2.54 5.53 -20.73
CA GLY A 122 3.76 6.24 -21.10
C GLY A 122 4.18 7.37 -20.15
N ASN A 123 3.60 7.44 -18.94
CA ASN A 123 3.78 8.56 -18.01
C ASN A 123 4.70 8.26 -16.81
N LEU A 124 5.59 7.26 -16.91
CA LEU A 124 6.49 6.85 -15.82
C LEU A 124 7.32 8.01 -15.27
N ASN A 125 7.89 8.84 -16.15
CA ASN A 125 8.70 9.99 -15.72
C ASN A 125 7.88 11.04 -14.96
N LYS A 126 6.62 11.27 -15.35
CA LYS A 126 5.73 12.21 -14.64
C LYS A 126 5.35 11.66 -13.26
N PHE A 127 5.04 10.36 -13.18
CA PHE A 127 4.73 9.69 -11.93
C PHE A 127 5.91 9.71 -10.96
N ILE A 128 7.12 9.38 -11.42
CA ILE A 128 8.34 9.41 -10.59
C ILE A 128 8.64 10.84 -10.11
N PHE A 129 8.51 11.84 -10.98
CA PHE A 129 8.72 13.24 -10.60
C PHE A 129 7.76 13.65 -9.48
N LEU A 130 6.45 13.45 -9.68
CA LEU A 130 5.43 13.86 -8.71
C LEU A 130 5.58 13.12 -7.39
N THR A 131 5.75 11.79 -7.39
CA THR A 131 5.89 11.00 -6.16
C THR A 131 7.13 11.39 -5.36
N LYS A 132 8.27 11.66 -6.00
CA LYS A 132 9.48 12.13 -5.32
C LYS A 132 9.30 13.53 -4.74
N THR A 133 8.77 14.46 -5.53
CA THR A 133 8.55 15.85 -5.13
C THR A 133 7.57 15.93 -3.96
N LEU A 134 6.41 15.27 -4.08
CA LEU A 134 5.38 15.28 -3.04
C LEU A 134 5.81 14.52 -1.78
N LYS A 135 6.59 13.44 -1.90
CA LYS A 135 7.16 12.77 -0.72
C LYS A 135 8.14 13.67 0.04
N LEU A 136 8.99 14.40 -0.66
CA LEU A 136 9.91 15.36 -0.04
C LEU A 136 9.14 16.50 0.62
N TRP A 137 8.21 17.11 -0.11
CA TRP A 137 7.32 18.14 0.40
C TRP A 137 6.56 17.68 1.65
N ALA A 138 5.89 16.53 1.61
CA ALA A 138 5.12 16.01 2.74
C ALA A 138 5.97 15.74 3.98
N LYS A 139 7.23 15.33 3.80
CA LYS A 139 8.19 15.18 4.91
C LYS A 139 8.59 16.53 5.52
N ASN A 140 8.88 17.53 4.70
CA ASN A 140 9.26 18.87 5.14
C ASN A 140 8.09 19.61 5.83
N HIS A 141 6.87 19.27 5.47
CA HIS A 141 5.64 19.81 6.06
C HIS A 141 5.06 18.90 7.17
N TYR A 142 5.80 17.88 7.61
CA TYR A 142 5.44 16.98 8.72
C TYR A 142 4.11 16.22 8.58
N ILE A 143 3.64 16.01 7.35
CA ILE A 143 2.41 15.26 7.03
C ILE A 143 2.69 13.89 6.38
N TYR A 144 3.88 13.32 6.61
CA TYR A 144 4.30 12.02 6.09
C TYR A 144 4.64 11.05 7.23
N ASN A 145 3.64 10.32 7.76
CA ASN A 145 3.80 9.15 8.63
C ASN A 145 2.43 8.55 9.01
N SER A 146 2.11 7.33 8.56
CA SER A 146 0.83 6.68 8.92
C SER A 146 0.68 6.35 10.40
N GLN A 147 1.77 6.14 11.14
CA GLN A 147 1.71 5.83 12.57
C GLN A 147 1.17 7.02 13.38
N PHE A 148 1.45 8.25 12.94
CA PHE A 148 0.95 9.48 13.56
C PHE A 148 -0.38 9.96 12.95
N GLY A 149 -1.02 9.15 12.11
CA GLY A 149 -2.29 9.49 11.47
C GLY A 149 -2.16 10.44 10.28
N PHE A 150 -0.98 10.51 9.66
CA PHE A 150 -0.78 11.24 8.41
C PHE A 150 -0.71 10.29 7.21
N LEU A 151 -0.55 10.84 6.01
CA LEU A 151 -0.45 10.06 4.78
C LEU A 151 0.87 9.28 4.71
N ASN A 152 0.86 8.18 3.95
CA ASN A 152 2.03 7.35 3.66
C ASN A 152 2.33 7.30 2.16
N GLY A 153 3.39 6.60 1.78
CA GLY A 153 3.78 6.45 0.38
C GLY A 153 2.70 5.81 -0.50
N ALA A 154 1.96 4.83 0.02
CA ALA A 154 0.88 4.18 -0.73
C ALA A 154 -0.26 5.16 -1.06
N ALA A 155 -0.72 5.94 -0.07
CA ALA A 155 -1.73 6.96 -0.28
C ALA A 155 -1.26 8.02 -1.30
N PHE A 156 -0.05 8.58 -1.13
CA PHE A 156 0.49 9.56 -2.09
C PHE A 156 0.61 8.99 -3.50
N ASN A 157 1.06 7.73 -3.66
CA ASN A 157 1.17 7.10 -4.98
C ASN A 157 -0.20 7.01 -5.68
N LEU A 158 -1.26 6.65 -4.96
CA LEU A 158 -2.62 6.54 -5.52
C LEU A 158 -3.21 7.92 -5.86
N LEU A 159 -3.01 8.90 -4.97
CA LEU A 159 -3.41 10.30 -5.22
C LEU A 159 -2.70 10.85 -6.48
N VAL A 160 -1.39 10.63 -6.60
CA VAL A 160 -0.60 11.03 -7.78
C VAL A 160 -1.06 10.30 -9.03
N LEU A 161 -1.30 8.99 -8.95
CA LEU A 161 -1.77 8.20 -10.08
C LEU A 161 -3.09 8.75 -10.61
N LYS A 162 -4.02 9.13 -9.72
CA LYS A 162 -5.29 9.77 -10.13
C LYS A 162 -5.06 11.02 -10.95
N ILE A 163 -4.19 11.90 -10.49
CA ILE A 163 -3.90 13.17 -11.17
C ILE A 163 -3.21 12.92 -12.53
N VAL A 164 -2.26 11.99 -12.59
CA VAL A 164 -1.61 11.61 -13.85
C VAL A 164 -2.64 11.06 -14.84
N LEU A 165 -3.58 10.23 -14.39
CA LEU A 165 -4.61 9.65 -15.27
C LEU A 165 -5.67 10.66 -15.72
N LEU A 166 -6.04 11.63 -14.88
CA LEU A 166 -6.97 12.69 -15.25
C LEU A 166 -6.38 13.68 -16.26
N TYR A 167 -5.05 13.85 -16.26
CA TYR A 167 -4.35 14.87 -17.04
C TYR A 167 -3.15 14.29 -17.80
N LEU A 168 -3.37 13.20 -18.55
CA LEU A 168 -2.32 12.40 -19.20
C LEU A 168 -1.30 13.23 -19.99
N ASP A 169 -1.75 14.24 -20.74
CA ASP A 169 -0.89 15.03 -21.65
C ASP A 169 -0.27 16.27 -21.01
N SER A 170 -0.49 16.49 -19.71
CA SER A 170 -0.03 17.70 -19.03
C SER A 170 1.44 17.68 -18.62
N SER A 171 2.03 18.85 -18.40
CA SER A 171 3.39 19.01 -17.90
C SER A 171 3.51 18.63 -16.42
N GLN A 172 4.72 18.28 -15.97
CA GLN A 172 4.99 17.90 -14.58
C GLN A 172 4.61 18.99 -13.55
N ILE A 173 4.88 20.26 -13.88
CA ILE A 173 4.54 21.41 -13.03
C ILE A 173 3.02 21.58 -12.95
N TYR A 174 2.32 21.47 -14.08
CA TYR A 174 0.86 21.56 -14.11
C TYR A 174 0.21 20.45 -13.29
N LEU A 175 0.71 19.21 -13.41
CA LEU A 175 0.23 18.09 -12.61
C LEU A 175 0.45 18.31 -11.10
N LEU A 176 1.57 18.93 -10.72
CA LEU A 176 1.84 19.25 -9.32
C LEU A 176 0.84 20.29 -8.79
N LYS A 177 0.58 21.36 -9.55
CA LYS A 177 -0.45 22.35 -9.21
C LYS A 177 -1.83 21.70 -9.10
N LYS A 178 -2.20 20.86 -10.09
CA LYS A 178 -3.48 20.15 -10.10
C LYS A 178 -3.64 19.16 -8.95
N PHE A 179 -2.56 18.55 -8.48
CA PHE A 179 -2.60 17.72 -7.29
C PHE A 179 -3.11 18.51 -6.08
N PHE A 180 -2.52 19.67 -5.80
CA PHE A 180 -2.89 20.48 -4.65
C PHE A 180 -4.29 21.09 -4.79
N GLU A 181 -4.62 21.60 -5.97
CA GLU A 181 -5.96 22.09 -6.30
C GLU A 181 -7.02 21.01 -6.04
N THR A 182 -6.84 19.84 -6.65
CA THR A 182 -7.83 18.76 -6.58
C THR A 182 -8.03 18.28 -5.14
N PHE A 183 -6.96 18.04 -4.37
CA PHE A 183 -7.07 17.42 -3.05
C PHE A 183 -7.31 18.40 -1.90
N SER A 184 -7.08 19.70 -2.10
CA SER A 184 -7.53 20.73 -1.16
C SER A 184 -9.05 20.93 -1.23
N GLU A 185 -9.64 20.83 -2.44
CA GLU A 185 -11.08 21.00 -2.67
C GLU A 185 -11.88 19.69 -2.72
N TRP A 186 -11.21 18.53 -2.65
CA TRP A 186 -11.86 17.23 -2.74
C TRP A 186 -12.95 17.05 -1.66
N ASP A 187 -14.15 16.63 -2.07
CA ASP A 187 -15.18 16.25 -1.10
C ASP A 187 -14.84 14.87 -0.52
N TRP A 188 -14.15 14.89 0.62
CA TRP A 188 -13.68 13.70 1.35
C TRP A 188 -14.80 12.82 1.93
N LYS A 189 -16.07 13.14 1.70
CA LYS A 189 -17.17 12.17 1.84
C LYS A 189 -17.06 11.04 0.81
N PHE A 190 -16.44 11.32 -0.35
CA PHE A 190 -16.21 10.33 -1.39
C PHE A 190 -14.79 9.79 -1.31
N PRO A 191 -14.61 8.46 -1.34
CA PRO A 191 -13.27 7.86 -1.34
C PRO A 191 -12.53 8.21 -2.63
N VAL A 192 -11.23 8.46 -2.52
CA VAL A 192 -10.36 8.56 -3.69
C VAL A 192 -10.11 7.16 -4.21
N LYS A 193 -10.86 6.81 -5.26
CA LYS A 193 -10.72 5.57 -6.01
C LYS A 193 -10.27 5.87 -7.43
N LEU A 194 -9.50 4.97 -8.03
CA LEU A 194 -9.29 4.94 -9.48
C LEU A 194 -10.33 3.98 -10.04
N GLU A 195 -11.09 4.44 -11.03
CA GLU A 195 -12.05 3.57 -11.70
C GLU A 195 -11.28 2.43 -12.37
N GLU A 196 -11.65 1.19 -12.07
CA GLU A 196 -10.98 0.02 -12.62
C GLU A 196 -11.97 -1.02 -13.14
N LEU A 197 -11.55 -1.68 -14.22
CA LEU A 197 -12.31 -2.35 -15.28
C LEU A 197 -13.10 -3.63 -14.86
N SER A 198 -13.26 -3.93 -13.57
CA SER A 198 -13.88 -5.20 -13.13
C SER A 198 -14.81 -5.07 -11.93
N GLN A 199 -15.91 -5.83 -11.92
CA GLN A 199 -16.93 -5.84 -10.85
C GLN A 199 -16.38 -6.34 -9.50
N LYS A 200 -15.34 -7.19 -9.50
CA LYS A 200 -14.68 -7.69 -8.26
C LYS A 200 -13.87 -6.63 -7.51
N SER A 201 -13.65 -5.46 -8.11
CA SER A 201 -12.95 -4.33 -7.49
C SER A 201 -13.82 -3.54 -6.51
N GLN A 202 -15.04 -3.94 -6.17
CA GLN A 202 -15.89 -3.27 -5.17
C GLN A 202 -15.86 -3.96 -3.80
N SER A 203 -14.73 -4.53 -3.40
CA SER A 203 -14.63 -5.26 -2.13
C SER A 203 -14.65 -4.37 -0.89
N TRP A 204 -14.27 -3.09 -1.02
CA TRP A 204 -14.29 -2.19 0.12
C TRP A 204 -15.72 -1.68 0.38
N ASN A 205 -16.15 -1.81 1.64
CA ASN A 205 -17.42 -1.28 2.14
C ASN A 205 -17.13 -0.44 3.39
N GLU A 206 -17.64 0.78 3.41
CA GLU A 206 -17.49 1.69 4.55
C GLU A 206 -18.07 1.09 5.84
N GLU A 207 -19.22 0.42 5.75
CA GLU A 207 -19.87 -0.19 6.91
C GLU A 207 -19.02 -1.31 7.52
N SER A 208 -18.39 -2.13 6.66
CA SER A 208 -17.51 -3.21 7.13
C SER A 208 -16.24 -2.66 7.77
N GLU A 209 -15.65 -1.58 7.23
CA GLU A 209 -14.51 -0.89 7.86
C GLU A 209 -14.91 -0.28 9.21
N ILE A 210 -16.06 0.40 9.29
CA ILE A 210 -16.56 0.98 10.55
C ILE A 210 -16.77 -0.11 11.59
N ASN A 211 -17.40 -1.24 11.23
CA ASN A 211 -17.63 -2.36 12.14
C ASN A 211 -16.32 -2.99 12.60
N PHE A 212 -15.36 -3.18 11.69
CA PHE A 212 -14.02 -3.65 12.04
C PHE A 212 -13.32 -2.72 13.03
N ARG A 213 -13.37 -1.40 12.80
CA ARG A 213 -12.79 -0.39 13.70
C ARG A 213 -13.50 -0.39 15.05
N LYS A 214 -14.83 -0.41 15.08
CA LYS A 214 -15.62 -0.52 16.33
C LYS A 214 -15.19 -1.73 17.15
N ASN A 215 -15.04 -2.90 16.52
CA ASN A 215 -14.63 -4.12 17.20
C ASN A 215 -13.24 -4.03 17.82
N GLN A 216 -12.30 -3.28 17.23
CA GLN A 216 -10.97 -3.04 17.84
C GLN A 216 -11.03 -2.25 19.14
N TYR A 217 -12.05 -1.40 19.30
CA TYR A 217 -12.22 -0.55 20.47
C TYR A 217 -13.29 -1.10 21.44
N LEU A 218 -14.15 -2.05 21.03
CA LEU A 218 -15.32 -2.55 21.77
C LEU A 218 -14.99 -2.93 23.22
N SER A 219 -13.94 -3.70 23.42
CA SER A 219 -13.47 -4.10 24.77
C SER A 219 -13.01 -2.92 25.62
N LYS A 220 -12.54 -1.83 24.99
CA LYS A 220 -12.13 -0.60 25.69
C LYS A 220 -13.33 0.27 26.06
N TYR A 221 -14.38 0.35 25.21
CA TYR A 221 -15.57 1.16 25.50
C TYR A 221 -16.26 0.79 26.81
N ILE A 222 -16.24 -0.50 27.17
CA ILE A 222 -16.91 -1.02 28.37
C ILE A 222 -16.48 -0.25 29.63
N ASN A 223 -15.21 0.19 29.70
CA ASN A 223 -14.63 0.82 30.90
C ASN A 223 -14.59 2.36 30.87
N TYR A 224 -15.11 3.00 29.82
CA TYR A 224 -15.01 4.46 29.64
C TYR A 224 -16.28 5.23 30.00
N SER A 225 -16.11 6.50 30.37
CA SER A 225 -17.21 7.47 30.55
C SER A 225 -18.01 7.69 29.26
N ASN A 226 -19.24 8.19 29.36
CA ASN A 226 -20.09 8.47 28.19
C ASN A 226 -19.41 9.42 27.18
N GLU A 227 -18.67 10.42 27.65
CA GLU A 227 -17.95 11.37 26.80
C GLU A 227 -16.80 10.71 26.02
N GLU A 228 -16.02 9.86 26.69
CA GLU A 228 -14.93 9.12 26.07
C GLU A 228 -15.44 8.09 25.06
N ARG A 229 -16.58 7.46 25.33
CA ARG A 229 -17.27 6.58 24.38
C ARG A 229 -17.66 7.36 23.12
N ILE A 230 -18.33 8.50 23.25
CA ILE A 230 -18.69 9.36 22.12
C ILE A 230 -17.44 9.79 21.33
N ARG A 231 -16.34 10.13 22.02
CA ARG A 231 -15.07 10.48 21.36
C ARG A 231 -14.52 9.31 20.55
N LEU A 232 -14.48 8.11 21.13
CA LEU A 232 -13.98 6.90 20.46
C LEU A 232 -14.86 6.52 19.27
N GLU A 233 -16.19 6.64 19.39
CA GLU A 233 -17.12 6.40 18.27
C GLU A 233 -16.83 7.33 17.10
N LYS A 234 -16.56 8.61 17.36
CA LYS A 234 -16.14 9.54 16.31
C LYS A 234 -14.86 9.10 15.58
N HIS A 235 -13.94 8.41 16.25
CA HIS A 235 -12.72 7.87 15.61
C HIS A 235 -12.97 6.61 14.77
N THR A 236 -14.16 6.00 14.85
CA THR A 236 -14.51 4.81 14.06
C THR A 236 -14.85 5.16 12.62
N ASN A 237 -15.34 6.37 12.34
CA ASN A 237 -15.65 6.79 10.99
C ASN A 237 -14.35 7.10 10.22
N PRO A 238 -14.15 6.52 9.02
CA PRO A 238 -13.07 6.95 8.15
C PRO A 238 -13.39 8.35 7.59
N ILE A 239 -12.41 9.26 7.62
CA ILE A 239 -12.63 10.69 7.28
C ILE A 239 -11.83 11.17 6.07
N MET A 240 -10.93 10.32 5.57
CA MET A 240 -10.08 10.56 4.42
C MET A 240 -9.74 9.19 3.86
N VAL A 241 -10.45 8.75 2.82
CA VAL A 241 -10.32 7.39 2.27
C VAL A 241 -9.59 7.44 0.94
N VAL A 242 -8.49 6.70 0.84
CA VAL A 242 -7.72 6.50 -0.40
C VAL A 242 -7.60 4.99 -0.61
N LEU A 243 -8.24 4.46 -1.65
CA LEU A 243 -8.37 3.02 -1.87
C LEU A 243 -7.26 2.46 -2.76
N THR A 244 -6.67 1.34 -2.36
CA THR A 244 -5.77 0.56 -3.21
C THR A 244 -6.48 0.01 -4.43
N LEU A 245 -5.70 -0.27 -5.47
CA LEU A 245 -6.17 -0.99 -6.67
C LEU A 245 -6.11 -2.50 -6.50
N GLY A 246 -6.97 -3.18 -7.23
CA GLY A 246 -7.10 -4.63 -7.18
C GLY A 246 -7.80 -5.14 -5.92
N TYR A 247 -8.18 -6.41 -5.97
CA TYR A 247 -8.83 -7.10 -4.87
C TYR A 247 -7.80 -7.61 -3.82
N PRO A 248 -8.14 -7.58 -2.52
CA PRO A 248 -9.16 -6.72 -1.92
C PRO A 248 -8.66 -5.26 -1.84
N GLU A 249 -9.56 -4.32 -2.12
CA GLU A 249 -9.36 -2.90 -1.87
C GLU A 249 -9.16 -2.59 -0.38
N GLN A 250 -8.22 -1.71 -0.09
CA GLN A 250 -7.85 -1.32 1.26
C GLN A 250 -7.72 0.21 1.36
N ASN A 251 -8.18 0.75 2.48
CA ASN A 251 -7.99 2.16 2.81
C ASN A 251 -6.54 2.43 3.24
N CYS A 252 -5.76 3.12 2.41
CA CYS A 252 -4.36 3.46 2.68
C CYS A 252 -4.19 4.55 3.76
N SER A 253 -5.24 5.34 4.02
CA SER A 253 -5.24 6.46 4.96
C SER A 253 -6.10 6.17 6.20
N TYR A 254 -6.24 4.89 6.56
CA TYR A 254 -7.07 4.42 7.68
C TYR A 254 -6.72 5.05 9.05
N ASN A 255 -5.49 5.51 9.27
CA ASN A 255 -5.09 6.16 10.52
C ASN A 255 -5.39 7.67 10.58
N VAL A 256 -5.84 8.28 9.48
CA VAL A 256 -6.16 9.71 9.45
C VAL A 256 -7.31 10.01 10.41
N ASN A 257 -7.13 11.01 11.26
CA ASN A 257 -8.09 11.44 12.28
C ASN A 257 -8.43 12.92 12.12
N TYR A 258 -9.45 13.42 12.83
CA TYR A 258 -9.98 14.76 12.61
C TYR A 258 -8.91 15.85 12.70
N SER A 259 -7.94 15.71 13.61
CA SER A 259 -6.85 16.67 13.78
C SER A 259 -5.87 16.61 12.62
N THR A 260 -5.40 15.41 12.27
CA THR A 260 -4.42 15.26 11.18
C THR A 260 -5.01 15.59 9.82
N ARG A 261 -6.29 15.28 9.58
CA ARG A 261 -7.02 15.72 8.38
C ARG A 261 -7.00 17.23 8.22
N LYS A 262 -7.27 18.00 9.29
CA LYS A 262 -7.23 19.47 9.22
C LYS A 262 -5.85 19.99 8.80
N ILE A 263 -4.79 19.42 9.36
CA ILE A 263 -3.41 19.77 9.03
C ILE A 263 -3.12 19.43 7.55
N ILE A 264 -3.46 18.21 7.11
CA ILE A 264 -3.27 17.78 5.71
C ILE A 264 -3.97 18.73 4.74
N LEU A 265 -5.23 19.07 5.00
CA LEU A 265 -5.99 19.98 4.13
C LEU A 265 -5.38 21.38 4.09
N LYS A 266 -4.94 21.90 5.24
CA LYS A 266 -4.26 23.19 5.30
C LYS A 266 -2.97 23.18 4.50
N GLU A 267 -2.19 22.11 4.58
CA GLU A 267 -0.96 21.97 3.79
C GLU A 267 -1.25 21.81 2.29
N PHE A 268 -2.31 21.12 1.89
CA PHE A 268 -2.73 21.07 0.48
C PHE A 268 -3.13 22.45 -0.06
N GLU A 269 -3.89 23.22 0.72
CA GLU A 269 -4.24 24.61 0.39
C GLU A 269 -2.98 25.49 0.26
N ASN A 270 -2.06 25.41 1.23
CA ASN A 270 -0.79 26.15 1.18
C ASN A 270 0.05 25.74 -0.06
N GLY A 271 0.09 24.45 -0.40
CA GLY A 271 0.77 23.94 -1.58
C GLY A 271 0.18 24.46 -2.88
N TYR A 272 -1.14 24.63 -2.95
CA TYR A 272 -1.82 25.24 -4.09
C TYR A 272 -1.50 26.73 -4.23
N LEU A 273 -1.51 27.47 -3.12
CA LEU A 273 -1.21 28.91 -3.12
C LEU A 273 0.25 29.22 -3.51
N PHE A 274 1.18 28.29 -3.27
CA PHE A 274 2.60 28.46 -3.60
C PHE A 274 2.92 28.25 -5.10
N LEU A 275 2.05 27.58 -5.87
CA LEU A 275 2.28 27.16 -7.27
C LEU A 275 1.38 27.89 -8.27
#